data_AF-A0A2D5XGH8-F1
#
_entry.id   AF-A0A2D5XGH8-F1
#
_cell.length_a   1.000
_cell.length_b   1.000
_cell.length_c   1.000
_cell.angle_alpha   90.00
_cell.angle_beta   90.00
_cell.angle_gamma   90.00
#
_symmetry.space_group_name_H-M   'P 1'
#
loop_
_entity.id
_entity.type
_entity.pdbx_description
1 polymer ?
#
loop_
_entity_poly.entity_id
_entity_poly.type
_entity_poly.pdbx_seq_one_letter_code
_entity_poly.pdbx_strand_id
1 'polypeptide(L)' 'MAMGRQTERQCDLMVTWLDLPRSPGHVFYDRLQQVLVDAEFDRFVETTCKP' A
#
# COMPACT_ATOMS: atom_id res chain seq x y z
N MET A 1 10.11 -46.50 13.77
CA MET A 1 10.36 -45.11 13.36
C MET A 1 9.52 -44.84 12.12
N ALA A 2 8.32 -44.28 12.26
CA ALA A 2 7.50 -43.90 11.11
C ALA A 2 7.63 -42.37 10.94
N MET A 3 8.31 -41.94 9.88
CA MET A 3 8.44 -40.53 9.53
C MET A 3 7.06 -40.06 9.03
N GLY A 4 6.39 -39.21 9.80
CA GLY A 4 5.12 -38.61 9.40
C GLY A 4 5.32 -37.80 8.11
N ARG A 5 4.47 -38.03 7.11
CA ARG A 5 4.46 -37.20 5.90
C ARG A 5 3.89 -35.83 6.25
N GLN A 6 4.75 -34.84 6.41
CA GLN A 6 4.34 -33.44 6.47
C GLN A 6 4.02 -32.99 5.05
N THR A 7 2.75 -33.07 4.67
CA THR A 7 2.24 -32.39 3.47
C THR A 7 2.12 -30.91 3.78
N GLU A 8 3.22 -30.17 3.69
CA GLU A 8 3.12 -28.71 3.60
C GLU A 8 2.39 -28.38 2.30
N ARG A 9 1.15 -27.92 2.43
CA ARG A 9 0.34 -27.52 1.29
C ARG A 9 0.90 -26.18 0.82
N GLN A 10 1.52 -26.16 -0.35
CA GLN A 10 2.02 -24.94 -0.97
C GLN A 10 0.88 -23.90 -0.99
N CYS A 11 1.11 -22.76 -0.33
CA CYS A 11 0.18 -21.64 -0.39
C CYS A 11 0.09 -21.12 -1.83
N ASP A 12 -1.06 -20.55 -2.18
CA ASP A 12 -1.26 -19.98 -3.50
C ASP A 12 -0.16 -18.94 -3.79
N LEU A 13 0.46 -19.04 -4.96
CA LEU A 13 1.61 -18.19 -5.32
C LEU A 13 1.15 -16.77 -5.71
N MET A 14 -0.12 -16.63 -6.06
CA MET A 14 -0.72 -15.39 -6.52
C MET A 14 -1.52 -14.75 -5.39
N VAL A 15 -1.18 -13.51 -5.07
CA VAL A 15 -1.94 -12.65 -4.14
C VAL A 15 -2.60 -11.58 -4.98
N THR A 16 -3.93 -11.45 -4.91
CA THR A 16 -4.62 -10.38 -5.64
C THR A 16 -4.41 -9.04 -4.92
N TRP A 17 -4.63 -7.92 -5.62
CA TRP A 17 -4.53 -6.60 -5.00
C TRP A 17 -5.41 -6.44 -3.76
N LEU A 18 -6.58 -7.09 -3.75
CA LEU A 18 -7.51 -7.08 -2.62
C LEU A 18 -6.99 -7.86 -1.40
N ASP A 19 -6.11 -8.84 -1.64
CA ASP A 19 -5.53 -9.71 -0.61
C ASP A 19 -4.24 -9.15 -0.02
N LEU A 20 -3.69 -8.08 -0.59
CA LEU A 20 -2.50 -7.41 -0.07
C LEU A 20 -2.84 -6.72 1.26
N PRO A 21 -2.15 -7.07 2.36
CA PRO A 21 -2.36 -6.40 3.64
C PRO A 21 -2.03 -4.92 3.47
N ARG A 22 -3.05 -4.07 3.64
CA ARG A 22 -2.83 -2.63 3.67
C ARG A 22 -2.10 -2.31 4.96
N SER A 23 -0.89 -1.77 4.84
CA SER A 23 -0.22 -1.21 6.00
C SER A 23 -1.12 -0.12 6.60
N PRO A 24 -1.09 0.11 7.93
CA PRO A 24 -1.94 1.11 8.59
C PRO A 24 -1.74 2.57 8.09
N GLY A 25 -0.90 2.79 7.07
CA GLY A 25 -0.31 4.08 6.77
C GLY A 25 0.83 4.38 7.74
N HIS A 26 1.78 5.19 7.29
CA HIS A 26 2.79 5.75 8.19
C HIS A 26 2.34 7.17 8.57
N VAL A 27 2.28 7.47 9.86
CA VAL A 27 1.78 8.78 10.39
C VAL A 27 2.47 9.98 9.73
N PHE A 28 3.73 9.82 9.32
CA PHE A 28 4.45 10.79 8.50
C PHE A 28 3.68 11.23 7.26
N TYR A 29 3.15 10.28 6.48
CA TYR A 29 2.42 10.58 5.25
C TYR A 29 1.09 11.27 5.53
N ASP A 30 0.41 10.93 6.63
CA ASP A 30 -0.83 11.63 7.02
C ASP A 30 -0.55 13.10 7.35
N ARG A 31 0.51 13.37 8.12
CA ARG A 31 0.90 14.75 8.47
C ARG A 31 1.42 15.53 7.28
N LEU A 32 2.19 14.89 6.40
CA LEU A 32 2.64 15.50 5.15
C LEU A 32 1.44 15.84 4.26
N GLN A 33 0.49 14.91 4.12
CA GLN A 33 -0.70 15.12 3.31
C GLN A 33 -1.52 16.31 3.83
N GLN A 34 -1.67 16.46 5.15
CA GLN A 34 -2.33 17.64 5.74
C GLN A 34 -1.67 18.94 5.30
N VAL A 35 -0.34 19.04 5.40
CA VAL A 35 0.40 20.25 4.99
C VAL A 35 0.23 20.53 3.50
N LEU A 36 0.26 19.50 2.66
CA LEU A 36 0.10 19.65 1.20
C LEU A 36 -1.31 20.10 0.81
N VAL A 37 -2.34 19.58 1.49
CA VAL A 37 -3.74 19.96 1.28
C VAL A 37 -3.97 21.40 1.72
N ASP A 38 -3.48 21.77 2.91
CA ASP A 38 -3.61 23.14 3.43
C ASP A 38 -2.92 24.17 2.50
N ALA A 39 -1.86 23.76 1.81
CA ALA A 39 -1.14 24.57 0.83
C ALA A 39 -1.77 24.56 -0.58
N GLU A 40 -2.92 23.88 -0.79
CA GLU A 40 -3.56 23.68 -2.09
C GLU A 40 -2.59 23.18 -3.18
N PHE A 41 -1.61 22.37 -2.78
CA PHE A 41 -0.50 21.97 -3.63
C PHE A 41 -0.96 21.27 -4.92
N ASP A 42 -1.98 20.42 -4.82
CA ASP A 42 -2.52 19.69 -5.96
C ASP A 42 -3.05 20.65 -7.04
N ARG A 43 -3.81 21.68 -6.66
CA ARG A 43 -4.33 22.69 -7.59
C ARG A 43 -3.20 23.47 -8.26
N PHE A 44 -2.13 23.77 -7.53
CA PHE A 44 -0.95 24.43 -8.08
C PHE A 44 -0.29 23.59 -9.18
N VAL A 45 -0.03 22.30 -8.89
CA VAL A 45 0.60 21.39 -9.86
C VAL A 45 -0.31 21.18 -11.07
N GLU A 46 -1.59 20.91 -10.86
CA GLU A 46 -2.58 20.74 -11.92
C GLU A 46 -2.69 21.96 -12.82
N THR A 47 -2.51 23.17 -12.30
CA THR A 47 -2.53 24.40 -13.09
C THR A 47 -1.23 24.61 -13.85
N THR A 48 -0.09 24.33 -13.22
CA THR A 48 1.24 24.50 -13.81
C THR A 48 1.49 23.51 -14.96
N CYS A 49 0.95 22.30 -14.83
CA CYS A 49 1.16 21.21 -15.79
C CYS A 49 0.06 21.11 -16.86
N LYS A 50 -0.79 22.13 -17.02
CA LYS A 50 -1.75 22.17 -18.13
C LYS A 50 -0.99 22.21 -19.47
N PRO A 51 -1.50 21.49 -20.50
CA PRO A 51 -0.86 21.44 -21.81
C PRO A 51 -0.79 22.80 -22.50
#